data_AF-A0A7C5ZB39-F1
#
_entry.id   AF-A0A7C5ZB39-F1
#
_cell.length_a   1.000
_cell.length_b   1.000
_cell.length_c   1.000
_cell.angle_alpha   90.00
_cell.angle_beta   90.00
_cell.angle_gamma   90.00
#
_symmetry.space_group_name_H-M   'P 1'
#
loop_
_entity.id
_entity.type
_entity.pdbx_description
1 polymer ?
#
loop_
_entity_poly.entity_id
_entity_poly.type
_entity_poly.pdbx_seq_one_letter_code
_entity_poly.pdbx_strand_id
1 'polypeptide(L)'
;MRCAAIHLILVFMTVSLIMAPDCTAQDSREKDRWLSRDKGQHFVVSLLLTGATGTLLVRRCGYHRDQGFAGGAVLTLGAGLIKEWRDSRRLEGRFSWKDLAADLLGIILGGWLLIW
;
A
#
# COMPACT_ATOMS: atom_id res chain seq x y z
N MET A 1 -25.54 -3.41 -4.08
CA MET A 1 -24.85 -4.45 -4.88
C MET A 1 -23.55 -3.97 -5.52
N ARG A 2 -23.50 -2.79 -6.17
CA ARG A 2 -22.27 -2.30 -6.86
C ARG A 2 -21.09 -2.04 -5.92
N CYS A 3 -21.33 -1.53 -4.71
CA CYS A 3 -20.25 -1.23 -3.76
C CYS A 3 -19.58 -2.48 -3.16
N ALA A 4 -20.35 -3.54 -2.86
CA ALA A 4 -19.80 -4.80 -2.36
C ALA A 4 -18.85 -5.45 -3.38
N ALA A 5 -19.21 -5.41 -4.67
CA ALA A 5 -18.34 -5.87 -5.74
C ALA A 5 -17.05 -5.06 -5.84
N ILE A 6 -17.12 -3.73 -5.63
CA ILE A 6 -15.94 -2.85 -5.63
C ILE A 6 -15.00 -3.21 -4.46
N HIS A 7 -15.53 -3.40 -3.26
CA HIS A 7 -14.73 -3.85 -2.11
C HIS A 7 -14.04 -5.19 -2.40
N LEU A 8 -14.76 -6.16 -2.98
CA LEU A 8 -14.19 -7.45 -3.33
C LEU A 8 -13.09 -7.34 -4.39
N ILE A 9 -13.27 -6.49 -5.41
CA ILE A 9 -12.25 -6.22 -6.43
C ILE A 9 -11.01 -5.56 -5.81
N LEU A 10 -11.19 -4.57 -4.93
CA LEU A 10 -10.09 -3.88 -4.24
C LEU A 10 -9.28 -4.85 -3.37
N VAL A 11 -9.97 -5.71 -2.61
CA VAL A 11 -9.33 -6.74 -1.79
C VAL A 11 -8.60 -7.75 -2.68
N PHE A 12 -9.21 -8.24 -3.75
CA PHE A 12 -8.57 -9.18 -4.67
C PHE A 12 -7.31 -8.59 -5.32
N MET A 13 -7.39 -7.34 -5.79
CA MET A 13 -6.27 -6.63 -6.41
C MET A 13 -5.11 -6.43 -5.42
N THR A 14 -5.40 -6.05 -4.18
CA THR A 14 -4.38 -5.85 -3.15
C THR A 14 -3.74 -7.14 -2.70
N VAL A 15 -4.52 -8.21 -2.50
CA VAL A 15 -3.98 -9.55 -2.22
C VAL A 15 -3.05 -10.00 -3.35
N SER A 16 -3.44 -9.80 -4.61
CA SER A 16 -2.58 -10.13 -5.76
C SER A 16 -1.26 -9.37 -5.73
N LEU A 17 -1.30 -8.08 -5.36
CA LEU A 17 -0.12 -7.23 -5.24
C LEU A 17 0.82 -7.67 -4.12
N ILE A 18 0.28 -8.02 -2.94
CA ILE A 18 1.06 -8.53 -1.79
C ILE A 18 1.70 -9.89 -2.14
N MET A 19 0.99 -10.72 -2.90
CA MET A 19 1.44 -12.07 -3.27
C MET A 19 2.46 -12.07 -4.41
N ALA A 20 2.54 -10.98 -5.18
CA ALA A 20 3.48 -10.85 -6.28
C ALA A 20 4.92 -11.15 -5.82
N PRO A 21 5.69 -11.92 -6.59
CA PRO A 21 7.10 -12.12 -6.30
C PRO A 21 7.85 -10.80 -6.48
N ASP A 22 8.82 -10.53 -5.59
CA ASP A 22 9.69 -9.37 -5.75
C ASP A 22 10.57 -9.59 -6.99
N CYS A 23 10.28 -8.89 -8.09
CA CYS A 23 11.07 -8.97 -9.32
C CYS A 23 12.46 -8.34 -9.17
N THR A 24 12.73 -7.63 -8.07
CA THR A 24 14.04 -7.11 -7.72
C THR A 24 14.77 -8.14 -6.88
N ALA A 25 15.81 -8.77 -7.45
CA ALA A 25 16.79 -9.52 -6.68
C ALA A 25 17.38 -8.59 -5.61
N GLN A 26 16.85 -8.65 -4.38
CA GLN A 26 17.48 -8.05 -3.22
C GLN A 26 18.78 -8.83 -2.99
N ASP A 27 19.89 -8.27 -3.45
CA ASP A 27 21.20 -8.68 -2.95
C ASP A 27 21.17 -8.42 -1.44
N SER A 28 21.09 -9.49 -0.64
CA SER A 28 20.86 -9.48 0.81
C SER A 28 21.99 -8.80 1.62
N ARG A 29 22.91 -8.12 0.93
CA ARG A 29 24.10 -7.47 1.45
C ARG A 29 24.12 -5.95 1.34
N GLU A 30 23.22 -5.32 0.56
CA GLU A 30 23.22 -3.85 0.50
C GLU A 30 22.58 -3.28 1.77
N LYS A 31 23.30 -2.40 2.48
CA LYS A 31 22.79 -1.68 3.65
C LYS A 31 21.44 -1.05 3.28
N ASP A 32 20.38 -1.40 3.99
CA ASP A 32 19.06 -0.81 3.83
C ASP A 32 19.15 0.72 3.96
N ARG A 33 19.09 1.43 2.84
CA ARG A 33 19.22 2.89 2.77
C ARG A 33 17.83 3.53 2.84
N TRP A 34 17.76 4.69 3.48
CA TRP A 34 16.54 5.52 3.51
C TRP A 34 16.10 6.00 2.13
N LEU A 35 17.06 6.25 1.23
CA LEU A 35 16.82 6.68 -0.15
C LEU A 35 17.29 5.57 -1.09
N SER A 36 16.43 4.58 -1.29
CA SER A 36 16.62 3.51 -2.28
C SER A 36 15.45 3.48 -3.26
N ARG A 37 15.66 2.87 -4.42
CA ARG A 37 14.61 2.66 -5.43
C ARG A 37 13.41 1.90 -4.84
N ASP A 38 13.71 0.93 -3.99
CA ASP A 38 12.76 0.13 -3.23
C ASP A 38 11.83 1.00 -2.36
N LYS A 39 12.37 1.92 -1.55
CA LYS A 39 11.54 2.87 -0.75
C LYS A 39 10.68 3.77 -1.63
N GLY A 40 11.20 4.20 -2.78
CA GLY A 40 10.45 4.98 -3.76
C GLY A 40 9.26 4.21 -4.33
N GLN A 41 9.41 2.90 -4.56
CA GLN A 41 8.32 2.04 -5.03
C GLN A 41 7.25 1.87 -3.95
N HIS A 42 7.64 1.60 -2.70
CA HIS A 42 6.73 1.57 -1.55
C HIS A 42 5.90 2.86 -1.45
N PHE A 43 6.57 4.01 -1.48
CA PHE A 43 5.91 5.31 -1.45
C PHE A 43 4.90 5.51 -2.60
N VAL A 44 5.31 5.29 -3.86
CA VAL A 44 4.44 5.53 -5.03
C VAL A 44 3.27 4.55 -5.06
N VAL A 45 3.51 3.27 -4.77
CA VAL A 45 2.44 2.27 -4.70
C VAL A 45 1.44 2.63 -3.61
N SER A 46 1.92 3.00 -2.43
CA SER A 46 1.05 3.38 -1.30
C SER A 46 0.26 4.67 -1.55
N LEU A 47 0.88 5.65 -2.20
CA LEU A 47 0.24 6.86 -2.68
C LEU A 47 -0.93 6.54 -3.62
N LEU A 48 -0.65 5.80 -4.68
CA LEU A 48 -1.62 5.48 -5.71
C LEU A 48 -2.72 4.57 -5.17
N LEU A 49 -2.38 3.58 -4.34
CA LEU A 49 -3.34 2.66 -3.77
C LEU A 49 -4.31 3.38 -2.83
N THR A 50 -3.82 4.25 -1.96
CA THR A 50 -4.66 5.05 -1.05
C THR A 50 -5.56 6.00 -1.83
N GLY A 51 -4.98 6.78 -2.76
CA GLY A 51 -5.72 7.78 -3.53
C GLY A 51 -6.75 7.16 -4.48
N ALA A 52 -6.38 6.10 -5.21
CA ALA A 52 -7.27 5.42 -6.13
C ALA A 52 -8.41 4.70 -5.39
N THR A 53 -8.09 3.98 -4.31
CA THR A 53 -9.10 3.33 -3.48
C THR A 53 -10.06 4.34 -2.88
N GLY A 54 -9.55 5.40 -2.26
CA GLY A 54 -10.37 6.44 -1.66
C GLY A 54 -11.26 7.14 -2.69
N THR A 55 -10.70 7.49 -3.85
CA THR A 55 -11.48 8.11 -4.95
C THR A 55 -12.56 7.17 -5.47
N LEU A 56 -12.26 5.88 -5.60
CA LEU A 56 -13.20 4.88 -6.07
C LEU A 56 -14.37 4.71 -5.08
N LEU A 57 -14.07 4.63 -3.77
CA LEU A 57 -15.08 4.55 -2.72
C LEU A 57 -15.97 5.80 -2.70
N VAL A 58 -15.39 7.00 -2.77
CA VAL A 58 -16.17 8.25 -2.82
C VAL A 58 -17.08 8.27 -4.07
N ARG A 59 -16.51 8.06 -5.26
CA ARG A 59 -17.24 8.24 -6.52
C ARG A 59 -18.21 7.12 -6.86
N ARG A 60 -17.96 5.88 -6.43
CA ARG A 60 -18.75 4.71 -6.83
C ARG A 60 -19.57 4.10 -5.70
N CYS A 61 -19.17 4.31 -4.45
CA CYS A 61 -19.91 3.84 -3.28
C CYS A 61 -20.68 4.97 -2.56
N GLY A 62 -20.47 6.24 -2.95
CA GLY A 62 -21.12 7.38 -2.30
C GLY A 62 -20.57 7.67 -0.90
N TYR A 63 -19.33 7.24 -0.61
CA TYR A 63 -18.69 7.50 0.67
C TYR A 63 -18.30 8.98 0.75
N HIS A 64 -18.28 9.51 1.98
CA HIS A 64 -17.70 10.82 2.23
C HIS A 64 -16.17 10.77 2.04
N ARG A 65 -15.52 11.92 1.81
CA ARG A 65 -14.07 11.99 1.52
C ARG A 65 -13.22 11.40 2.65
N ASP A 66 -13.63 11.61 3.90
CA ASP A 66 -13.04 11.03 5.11
C ASP A 66 -13.17 9.50 5.15
N GLN A 67 -14.35 8.96 4.83
CA GLN A 67 -14.59 7.52 4.74
C GLN A 67 -13.81 6.86 3.60
N GLY A 68 -13.71 7.54 2.45
CA GLY A 68 -12.89 7.12 1.33
C GLY A 68 -11.40 7.07 1.70
N PHE A 69 -10.90 8.13 2.35
CA PHE A 69 -9.53 8.16 2.86
C PHE A 69 -9.28 7.03 3.85
N ALA A 70 -10.14 6.86 4.86
CA ALA A 70 -10.01 5.81 5.85
C ALA A 70 -9.97 4.41 5.21
N GLY A 71 -10.86 4.16 4.25
CA GLY A 71 -10.87 2.89 3.50
C GLY A 71 -9.58 2.65 2.71
N GLY A 72 -9.09 3.66 1.98
CA GLY A 72 -7.83 3.57 1.24
C GLY A 72 -6.60 3.41 2.14
N ALA A 73 -6.57 4.12 3.27
CA ALA A 73 -5.48 4.08 4.23
C ALA A 73 -5.39 2.73 4.93
N VAL A 74 -6.51 2.17 5.41
CA VAL A 74 -6.54 0.85 6.05
C VAL A 74 -6.11 -0.24 5.08
N LEU A 75 -6.61 -0.20 3.84
CA LEU A 75 -6.25 -1.18 2.81
C LEU A 75 -4.75 -1.14 2.50
N THR A 76 -4.19 0.07 2.36
CA THR A 76 -2.77 0.27 2.01
C THR A 76 -1.84 -0.06 3.17
N LEU A 77 -2.14 0.42 4.39
CA LEU A 77 -1.36 0.09 5.60
C LEU A 77 -1.38 -1.41 5.88
N GLY A 78 -2.55 -2.04 5.77
CA GLY A 78 -2.69 -3.48 5.92
C GLY A 78 -1.85 -4.23 4.90
N ALA A 79 -1.87 -3.80 3.64
CA ALA A 79 -1.06 -4.41 2.58
C ALA A 79 0.45 -4.30 2.85
N GLY A 80 0.94 -3.11 3.23
CA GLY A 80 2.35 -2.89 3.58
C GLY A 80 2.80 -3.73 4.78
N LEU A 81 2.01 -3.75 5.87
CA LEU A 81 2.30 -4.57 7.05
C LEU A 81 2.33 -6.06 6.74
N ILE A 82 1.38 -6.57 5.95
CA ILE A 82 1.34 -7.98 5.57
C ILE A 82 2.53 -8.34 4.68
N LYS A 83 2.93 -7.45 3.75
CA LYS A 83 4.12 -7.64 2.91
C LYS A 83 5.38 -7.75 3.78
N GLU A 84 5.63 -6.76 4.64
CA GLU A 84 6.82 -6.76 5.51
C GLU A 84 6.85 -7.98 6.46
N TRP A 85 5.68 -8.37 6.98
CA TRP A 85 5.57 -9.57 7.79
C TRP A 85 5.87 -10.85 6.99
N ARG A 86 5.37 -10.96 5.75
CA ARG A 86 5.68 -12.08 4.85
C ARG A 86 7.17 -12.12 4.51
N ASP A 87 7.76 -10.96 4.23
CA ASP A 87 9.16 -10.85 3.85
C ASP A 87 10.06 -11.23 5.03
N SER A 88 9.71 -10.85 6.26
CA SER A 88 10.40 -11.30 7.48
C SER A 88 10.39 -12.81 7.74
N ARG A 89 9.46 -13.56 7.12
CA ARG A 89 9.37 -15.03 7.25
C ARG A 89 10.23 -15.78 6.22
N ARG A 90 10.86 -15.09 5.27
CA ARG A 90 11.79 -15.70 4.30
C ARG A 90 13.14 -15.98 4.96
N LEU A 91 13.88 -16.97 4.45
CA LEU A 91 15.12 -17.51 5.03
C LEU A 91 16.22 -16.47 5.37
N GLU A 92 16.21 -15.31 4.70
CA GLU A 92 17.13 -14.17 4.96
C GLU A 92 16.39 -12.82 5.15
N GLY A 93 15.07 -12.85 5.23
CA GLY A 93 14.25 -11.64 5.21
C GLY A 93 14.20 -10.93 6.56
N ARG A 94 14.20 -9.59 6.53
CA ARG A 94 14.05 -8.74 7.72
C ARG A 94 12.85 -7.84 7.56
N PHE A 95 12.14 -7.58 8.66
CA PHE A 95 11.12 -6.54 8.71
C PHE A 95 11.78 -5.17 8.60
N SER A 96 11.36 -4.37 7.62
CA SER A 96 11.95 -3.06 7.36
C SER A 96 11.01 -1.94 7.80
N TRP A 97 11.38 -1.28 8.90
CA TRP A 97 10.67 -0.07 9.35
C TRP A 97 10.75 1.08 8.36
N LYS A 98 11.75 1.09 7.47
CA LYS A 98 11.92 2.13 6.45
C LYS A 98 10.92 1.98 5.32
N ASP A 99 10.57 0.75 4.96
CA ASP A 99 9.50 0.47 3.98
C ASP A 99 8.15 0.91 4.52
N LEU A 100 7.86 0.55 5.78
CA LEU A 100 6.64 1.00 6.43
C LEU A 100 6.55 2.53 6.55
N ALA A 101 7.67 3.21 6.77
CA ALA A 101 7.73 4.67 6.78
C ALA A 101 7.44 5.27 5.39
N ALA A 102 7.99 4.67 4.32
CA ALA A 102 7.71 5.08 2.95
C ALA A 102 6.23 4.87 2.59
N ASP A 103 5.64 3.74 3.01
CA ASP A 103 4.22 3.46 2.83
C ASP A 103 3.36 4.52 3.54
N LEU A 104 3.69 4.84 4.80
CA LEU A 104 2.96 5.84 5.59
C LEU A 104 3.01 7.23 4.93
N LEU A 105 4.17 7.65 4.40
CA LEU A 105 4.30 8.90 3.67
C LEU A 105 3.42 8.91 2.41
N GLY A 106 3.37 7.79 1.68
CA GLY A 106 2.50 7.63 0.51
C GLY A 106 1.03 7.76 0.88
N ILE A 107 0.59 7.11 1.97
CA ILE A 107 -0.78 7.17 2.48
C ILE A 107 -1.18 8.60 2.87
N ILE A 108 -0.32 9.30 3.61
CA ILE A 108 -0.57 10.68 4.03
C ILE A 108 -0.75 11.57 2.80
N LEU A 109 0.16 11.48 1.82
CA LEU A 109 0.07 12.28 0.61
C LEU A 109 -1.16 11.90 -0.25
N GLY A 110 -1.49 10.61 -0.32
CA GLY A 110 -2.65 10.12 -1.06
C GLY A 110 -3.98 10.59 -0.45
N GLY A 111 -4.06 10.62 0.87
CA GLY A 111 -5.16 11.21 1.60
C GLY A 111 -5.27 12.71 1.42
N TRP A 112 -4.15 13.43 1.48
CA TRP A 112 -4.11 14.86 1.25
C TRP A 112 -4.66 15.23 -0.15
N LEU A 113 -4.24 14.51 -1.19
CA LEU A 113 -4.74 14.68 -2.56
C LEU A 113 -6.22 14.33 -2.73
N LEU A 114 -6.77 13.45 -1.90
CA LEU A 114 -8.19 13.11 -1.92
C LEU A 114 -9.06 14.20 -1.28
N ILE A 115 -8.52 14.83 -0.23
CA ILE A 115 -9.24 15.80 0.60
C ILE A 115 -9.22 17.19 -0.03
N TRP A 116 -8.14 17.58 -0.69
CA TRP A 116 -8.01 18.83 -1.45
C TRP A 116 -8.80 18.75 -2.77
#